data_AF-A0A3S1DAI5-F1
#
_entry.id   AF-A0A3S1DAI5-F1
#
_cell.length_a   1.000
_cell.length_b   1.000
_cell.length_c   1.000
_cell.angle_alpha   90.00
_cell.angle_beta   90.00
_cell.angle_gamma   90.00
#
_symmetry.space_group_name_H-M   'P 1'
#
loop_
_entity.id
_entity.type
_entity.pdbx_description
1 polymer ?
#
loop_
_entity_poly.entity_id
_entity_poly.type
_entity_poly.pdbx_seq_one_letter_code
_entity_poly.pdbx_strand_id
1 'polypeptide(L)'
;MSSTIREADVGSSKVTPLPARAAANTAVPPDHRIARNPGMKLDLGFMESVRSVNRSALERRVASLTKRRSIKADNQAAWLLRAVACMDLTTLNSNDTEERVRRLCAKAINPFRRDIVEGLGISGETIRPAAVCVYHPFVTTAVDAVRGTGIHVAAVSTAFPHGLAPLSTRLQEIEASVRDGADEIDVVIPRGLVFGAKWRELYNQNV
;
A
#
# COMPACT_ATOMS: atom_id res chain seq x y z
N MET A 1 42.46 -10.54 39.25
CA MET A 1 41.75 -10.27 37.97
C MET A 1 40.60 -11.25 37.89
N SER A 2 39.39 -10.83 38.26
CA SER A 2 38.18 -11.66 38.13
C SER A 2 37.23 -10.91 37.21
N SER A 3 37.01 -11.47 36.03
CA SER A 3 36.10 -10.98 35.00
C SER A 3 34.68 -11.38 35.40
N THR A 4 33.94 -10.48 36.05
CA THR A 4 32.51 -10.65 36.23
C THR A 4 31.81 -10.22 34.94
N ILE A 5 31.45 -11.19 34.11
CA ILE A 5 30.52 -11.00 33.00
C ILE A 5 29.21 -10.55 33.64
N ARG A 6 28.79 -9.30 33.38
CA ARG A 6 27.43 -8.86 33.70
C ARG A 6 26.48 -9.67 32.82
N GLU A 7 25.76 -10.60 33.43
CA GLU A 7 24.58 -11.19 32.82
C GLU A 7 23.62 -10.05 32.47
N ALA A 8 23.45 -9.82 31.17
CA ALA A 8 22.39 -8.96 30.68
C ALA A 8 21.09 -9.70 30.96
N ASP A 9 20.31 -9.15 31.89
CA ASP A 9 18.93 -9.55 32.15
C ASP A 9 18.17 -9.58 30.82
N VAL A 10 17.87 -10.80 30.34
CA VAL A 10 17.04 -11.04 29.17
C VAL A 10 15.60 -10.79 29.60
N GLY A 11 15.32 -9.52 29.92
CA GLY A 11 13.97 -9.04 30.10
C GLY A 11 13.20 -9.37 28.82
N SER A 12 12.20 -10.22 28.95
CA SER A 12 11.22 -10.54 27.92
C SER A 12 10.88 -9.27 27.14
N SER A 13 11.44 -9.14 25.93
CA SER A 13 11.06 -8.09 25.00
C SER A 13 9.58 -8.33 24.73
N LYS A 14 8.72 -7.52 25.35
CA LYS A 14 7.29 -7.52 25.10
C LYS A 14 7.08 -6.92 23.71
N VAL A 15 7.44 -7.68 22.68
CA VAL A 15 7.12 -7.35 21.30
C VAL A 15 5.62 -7.19 21.23
N THR A 16 5.18 -6.00 20.82
CA THR A 16 3.76 -5.71 20.66
C THR A 16 3.17 -6.71 19.67
N PRO A 17 2.19 -7.55 20.07
CA PRO A 17 1.56 -8.48 19.14
C PRO A 17 0.92 -7.70 18.00
N LEU A 18 1.26 -8.03 16.76
CA LEU A 18 0.58 -7.43 15.61
C LEU A 18 -0.92 -7.82 15.67
N PRO A 19 -1.84 -6.90 15.34
CA PRO A 19 -3.25 -7.24 15.28
C PRO A 19 -3.46 -8.42 14.32
N ALA A 20 -4.33 -9.35 14.72
CA ALA A 20 -4.67 -10.50 13.89
C ALA A 20 -5.25 -10.00 12.56
N ARG A 21 -4.56 -10.30 11.45
CA ARG A 21 -5.09 -10.00 10.12
C ARG A 21 -6.17 -11.01 9.77
N ALA A 22 -7.36 -10.52 9.41
CA ALA A 22 -8.31 -11.35 8.68
C ALA A 22 -7.65 -11.84 7.39
N ALA A 23 -7.94 -13.08 6.98
CA ALA A 23 -7.40 -13.62 5.74
C ALA A 23 -7.82 -12.73 4.57
N ALA A 24 -6.96 -12.49 3.57
CA ALA A 24 -7.27 -11.65 2.41
C ALA A 24 -8.48 -12.13 1.55
N ASN A 25 -9.12 -13.24 1.94
CA ASN A 25 -10.28 -13.84 1.31
C ASN A 25 -11.55 -13.71 2.19
N THR A 26 -11.52 -13.01 3.33
CA THR A 26 -12.75 -12.69 4.06
C THR A 26 -13.65 -11.82 3.19
N ALA A 27 -14.94 -12.12 3.17
CA ALA A 27 -15.93 -11.35 2.43
C ALA A 27 -15.88 -9.89 2.85
N VAL A 28 -15.71 -8.99 1.88
CA VAL A 28 -15.75 -7.54 2.09
C VAL A 28 -17.20 -7.17 2.41
N PRO A 29 -17.46 -6.36 3.46
CA PRO A 29 -18.81 -5.88 3.73
C PRO A 29 -19.38 -5.15 2.49
N PRO A 30 -20.71 -5.22 2.28
CA PRO A 30 -21.35 -4.72 1.06
C PRO A 30 -21.22 -3.21 0.85
N ASP A 31 -20.78 -2.47 1.87
CA ASP A 31 -20.56 -1.04 1.81
C ASP A 31 -19.18 -0.63 1.24
N HIS A 32 -18.35 -1.61 0.87
CA HIS A 32 -16.97 -1.41 0.38
C HIS A 32 -16.13 -0.54 1.32
N ARG A 33 -16.49 -0.39 2.61
CA ARG A 33 -15.73 0.50 3.50
C ARG A 33 -14.40 -0.12 3.88
N ILE A 34 -13.32 0.61 3.65
CA ILE A 34 -11.99 0.24 4.12
C ILE A 34 -11.95 0.47 5.64
N ALA A 35 -11.73 -0.60 6.40
CA ALA A 35 -11.50 -0.50 7.83
C ALA A 35 -10.24 0.33 8.09
N ARG A 36 -10.36 1.39 8.92
CA ARG A 36 -9.21 2.21 9.30
C ARG A 36 -8.16 1.36 10.00
N ASN A 37 -6.90 1.57 9.63
CA ASN A 37 -5.77 0.96 10.33
C ASN A 37 -5.77 1.47 11.79
N PRO A 38 -5.91 0.60 12.80
CA PRO A 38 -5.94 1.02 14.21
C PRO A 38 -4.60 1.58 14.71
N GLY A 39 -3.54 1.43 13.91
CA GLY A 39 -2.18 1.78 14.30
C GLY A 39 -1.63 0.83 15.37
N MET A 40 -0.40 1.11 15.81
CA MET A 40 0.23 0.43 16.94
C MET A 40 1.15 1.39 17.68
N LYS A 41 1.49 1.06 18.93
CA LYS A 41 2.50 1.82 19.69
C LYS A 41 3.88 1.63 19.08
N LEU A 42 4.73 2.66 19.19
CA LEU A 42 6.13 2.55 18.81
C LEU A 42 6.84 1.52 19.68
N ASP A 43 7.36 0.47 19.03
CA ASP A 43 8.11 -0.61 19.65
C ASP A 43 9.53 -0.65 19.06
N LEU A 44 10.47 -0.02 19.76
CA LEU A 44 11.87 0.00 19.33
C LEU A 44 12.54 -1.39 19.46
N GLY A 45 12.06 -2.25 20.37
CA GLY A 45 12.55 -3.61 20.51
C GLY A 45 12.23 -4.44 19.27
N PHE A 46 11.01 -4.29 18.73
CA PHE A 46 10.64 -4.87 17.44
C PHE A 46 11.53 -4.34 16.31
N MET A 47 11.77 -3.03 16.23
CA MET A 47 12.63 -2.44 15.21
C MET A 47 14.07 -2.97 15.26
N GLU A 48 14.67 -3.08 16.46
CA GLU A 48 16.01 -3.64 16.61
C GLU A 48 16.03 -5.14 16.27
N SER A 49 14.96 -5.88 16.57
CA SER A 49 14.87 -7.31 16.23
C SER A 49 14.90 -7.57 14.72
N VAL A 50 14.45 -6.62 13.91
CA VAL A 50 14.46 -6.72 12.43
C VAL A 50 15.66 -6.03 11.78
N ARG A 51 16.50 -5.34 12.57
CA ARG A 51 17.65 -4.58 12.07
C ARG A 51 18.72 -5.47 11.45
N SER A 52 18.92 -6.67 11.99
CA SER A 52 19.90 -7.62 11.45
C SER A 52 19.35 -8.34 10.22
N VAL A 53 19.71 -7.89 9.02
CA VAL A 53 19.42 -8.60 7.77
C VAL A 53 20.59 -9.51 7.42
N ASN A 54 20.36 -10.83 7.36
CA ASN A 54 21.35 -11.76 6.85
C ASN A 54 21.47 -11.61 5.33
N ARG A 55 22.40 -10.77 4.90
CA ARG A 55 22.64 -10.44 3.48
C ARG A 55 22.82 -11.69 2.62
N SER A 56 23.67 -12.63 3.03
CA SER A 56 23.92 -13.83 2.23
C SER A 56 22.69 -14.74 2.10
N ALA A 57 21.86 -14.84 3.15
CA ALA A 57 20.59 -15.56 3.07
C ALA A 57 19.59 -14.86 2.14
N LEU A 58 19.52 -13.53 2.21
CA LEU A 58 18.69 -12.71 1.32
C LEU A 58 19.11 -12.88 -0.15
N GLU A 59 20.40 -12.73 -0.45
CA GLU A 59 20.95 -12.88 -1.81
C GLU A 59 20.67 -14.29 -2.38
N ARG A 60 20.89 -15.35 -1.58
CA ARG A 60 20.52 -16.73 -1.97
C ARG A 60 19.02 -16.88 -2.23
N ARG A 61 18.18 -16.28 -1.38
CA ARG A 61 16.72 -16.34 -1.54
C ARG A 61 16.30 -15.65 -2.83
N VAL A 62 16.77 -14.44 -3.07
CA VAL A 62 16.51 -13.66 -4.30
C VAL A 62 16.95 -14.42 -5.55
N ALA A 63 18.17 -14.97 -5.55
CA ALA A 63 18.68 -15.76 -6.67
C ALA A 63 17.83 -17.02 -6.98
N SER A 64 17.13 -17.57 -5.98
CA SER A 64 16.23 -18.70 -6.17
C SER A 64 14.81 -18.28 -6.58
N LEU A 65 14.35 -17.07 -6.23
CA LEU A 65 12.99 -16.61 -6.53
C LEU A 65 12.74 -16.51 -8.03
N THR A 66 13.70 -15.97 -8.79
CA THR A 66 13.60 -15.82 -10.26
C THR A 66 13.59 -17.16 -11.00
N LYS A 67 14.11 -18.23 -10.38
CA LYS A 67 14.20 -19.57 -10.98
C LYS A 67 12.96 -20.42 -10.72
N ARG A 68 12.13 -20.06 -9.73
CA ARG A 68 10.95 -20.84 -9.35
C ARG A 68 9.77 -20.47 -10.25
N ARG A 69 9.24 -21.46 -10.98
CA ARG A 69 7.89 -21.37 -11.59
C ARG A 69 6.89 -22.05 -10.67
N SER A 70 6.53 -21.38 -9.58
CA SER A 70 5.59 -21.93 -8.59
C SER A 70 4.14 -21.98 -9.10
N ILE A 71 3.81 -21.21 -10.14
CA ILE A 71 2.45 -21.10 -10.66
C ILE A 71 2.38 -21.81 -12.03
N LYS A 72 1.47 -22.79 -12.15
CA LYS A 72 1.32 -23.67 -13.32
C LYS A 72 -0.01 -23.44 -14.04
N ALA A 73 0.02 -23.46 -15.38
CA ALA A 73 -1.14 -23.48 -16.28
C ALA A 73 -2.29 -22.55 -15.81
N ASP A 74 -3.48 -23.08 -15.55
CA ASP A 74 -4.68 -22.30 -15.18
C ASP A 74 -4.50 -21.48 -13.90
N ASN A 75 -3.63 -21.91 -12.99
CA ASN A 75 -3.29 -21.09 -11.83
C ASN A 75 -2.62 -19.77 -12.26
N GLN A 76 -1.91 -19.72 -13.38
CA GLN A 76 -1.29 -18.48 -13.87
C GLN A 76 -2.35 -17.44 -14.22
N ALA A 77 -3.40 -17.84 -14.94
CA ALA A 77 -4.51 -16.94 -15.26
C ALA A 77 -5.19 -16.45 -13.97
N ALA A 78 -5.54 -17.36 -13.05
CA ALA A 78 -6.15 -17.00 -11.78
C ALA A 78 -5.28 -16.05 -10.94
N TRP A 79 -3.96 -16.28 -10.88
CA TRP A 79 -3.03 -15.40 -10.16
C TRP A 79 -2.85 -14.04 -10.84
N LEU A 80 -2.88 -13.97 -12.17
CA LEU A 80 -2.86 -12.70 -12.90
C LEU A 80 -4.14 -11.89 -12.66
N LEU A 81 -5.31 -12.55 -12.70
CA LEU A 81 -6.58 -11.92 -12.35
C LEU A 81 -6.59 -11.43 -10.90
N ARG A 82 -6.04 -12.22 -9.97
CA ARG A 82 -5.85 -11.81 -8.58
C ARG A 82 -4.90 -10.63 -8.46
N ALA A 83 -3.82 -10.59 -9.24
CA ALA A 83 -2.90 -9.47 -9.26
C ALA A 83 -3.61 -8.19 -9.69
N VAL A 84 -4.47 -8.24 -10.72
CA VAL A 84 -5.30 -7.09 -11.13
C VAL A 84 -6.19 -6.63 -9.98
N ALA A 85 -6.83 -7.55 -9.24
CA ALA A 85 -7.66 -7.20 -8.09
C ALA A 85 -6.90 -6.59 -6.90
N CYS A 86 -5.57 -6.73 -6.87
CA CYS A 86 -4.70 -6.15 -5.84
C CYS A 86 -3.97 -4.89 -6.32
N MET A 87 -4.30 -4.37 -7.51
CA MET A 87 -3.65 -3.18 -8.06
C MET A 87 -4.39 -1.91 -7.66
N ASP A 88 -3.60 -0.87 -7.41
CA ASP A 88 -4.04 0.51 -7.57
C ASP A 88 -3.59 0.97 -8.95
N LEU A 89 -4.54 1.21 -9.85
CA LEU A 89 -4.22 1.61 -11.20
C LEU A 89 -3.83 3.10 -11.19
N THR A 90 -2.56 3.39 -11.37
CA THR A 90 -1.98 4.71 -11.06
C THR A 90 -1.74 5.59 -12.30
N THR A 91 -2.00 6.90 -12.17
CA THR A 91 -1.33 7.93 -12.99
C THR A 91 -0.79 9.04 -12.09
N LEU A 92 0.51 9.29 -12.17
CA LEU A 92 1.21 10.32 -11.40
C LEU A 92 2.19 11.09 -12.30
N ASN A 93 1.74 11.44 -13.50
CA ASN A 93 2.54 12.23 -14.43
C ASN A 93 2.36 13.72 -14.14
N SER A 94 3.42 14.50 -14.34
CA SER A 94 3.40 15.95 -14.17
C SER A 94 2.50 16.68 -15.18
N ASN A 95 2.13 16.01 -16.27
CA ASN A 95 1.27 16.53 -17.33
C ASN A 95 -0.08 15.81 -17.41
N ASP A 96 -0.53 15.21 -16.30
CA ASP A 96 -1.87 14.64 -16.28
C ASP A 96 -2.94 15.73 -16.45
N THR A 97 -4.05 15.33 -17.08
CA THR A 97 -5.23 16.16 -17.28
C THR A 97 -6.45 15.39 -16.77
N GLU A 98 -7.56 16.08 -16.56
CA GLU A 98 -8.81 15.43 -16.19
C GLU A 98 -9.20 14.31 -17.16
N GLU A 99 -9.03 14.51 -18.47
CA GLU A 99 -9.35 13.50 -19.49
C GLU A 99 -8.45 12.26 -19.38
N ARG A 100 -7.17 12.43 -19.03
CA ARG A 100 -6.26 11.30 -18.81
C ARG A 100 -6.69 10.51 -17.58
N VAL A 101 -7.11 11.18 -16.52
CA VAL A 101 -7.64 10.55 -15.31
C VAL A 101 -8.97 9.84 -15.58
N ARG A 102 -9.89 10.45 -16.35
CA ARG A 102 -11.14 9.78 -16.77
C ARG A 102 -10.86 8.55 -17.62
N ARG A 103 -9.85 8.58 -18.51
CA ARG A 103 -9.41 7.40 -19.29
C ARG A 103 -8.83 6.30 -18.41
N LEU A 104 -8.03 6.66 -17.40
CA LEU A 104 -7.53 5.73 -16.39
C LEU A 104 -8.69 5.04 -15.65
N CYS A 105 -9.67 5.82 -15.19
CA CYS A 105 -10.87 5.32 -14.52
C CYS A 105 -11.67 4.39 -15.42
N ALA A 106 -11.91 4.76 -16.69
CA ALA A 106 -12.59 3.90 -17.66
C ALA A 106 -11.86 2.56 -17.87
N LYS A 107 -10.52 2.57 -17.88
CA LYS A 107 -9.69 1.37 -17.93
C LYS A 107 -9.78 0.54 -16.65
N ALA A 108 -9.87 1.18 -15.48
CA ALA A 108 -10.07 0.49 -14.22
C ALA A 108 -11.44 -0.22 -14.16
N ILE A 109 -12.49 0.41 -14.70
CA ILE A 109 -13.85 -0.15 -14.77
C ILE A 109 -13.92 -1.34 -15.73
N ASN A 110 -13.21 -1.26 -16.87
CA ASN A 110 -13.18 -2.28 -17.92
C ASN A 110 -11.73 -2.68 -18.26
N PRO A 111 -11.05 -3.44 -17.39
CA PRO A 111 -9.60 -3.69 -17.53
C PRO A 111 -9.26 -4.74 -18.60
N PHE A 112 -10.23 -5.55 -19.02
CA PHE A 112 -10.01 -6.68 -19.94
C PHE A 112 -10.74 -6.49 -21.26
N ARG A 113 -10.12 -6.97 -22.34
CA ARG A 113 -10.79 -7.11 -23.63
C ARG A 113 -11.81 -8.25 -23.60
N ARG A 114 -12.86 -8.15 -24.42
CA ARG A 114 -13.96 -9.12 -24.46
C ARG A 114 -13.50 -10.55 -24.79
N ASP A 115 -12.57 -10.70 -25.73
CA ASP A 115 -12.02 -11.99 -26.13
C ASP A 115 -11.25 -12.69 -24.99
N ILE A 116 -10.62 -11.93 -24.11
CA ILE A 116 -9.95 -12.47 -22.91
C ILE A 116 -11.00 -12.92 -21.88
N VAL A 117 -12.05 -12.12 -21.67
CA VAL A 117 -13.13 -12.44 -20.72
C VAL A 117 -13.85 -13.73 -21.15
N GLU A 118 -14.20 -13.84 -22.42
CA GLU A 118 -14.85 -15.02 -23.01
C GLU A 118 -13.92 -16.24 -22.98
N GLY A 119 -12.66 -16.07 -23.42
CA GLY A 119 -11.66 -17.15 -23.45
C GLY A 119 -11.31 -17.72 -22.08
N LEU A 120 -11.48 -16.94 -21.01
CA LEU A 120 -11.30 -17.38 -19.63
C LEU A 120 -12.60 -17.83 -18.94
N GLY A 121 -13.76 -17.66 -19.58
CA GLY A 121 -15.05 -18.05 -19.01
C GLY A 121 -15.48 -17.22 -17.79
N ILE A 122 -15.02 -15.97 -17.68
CA ILE A 122 -15.24 -15.10 -16.51
C ILE A 122 -16.29 -14.00 -16.75
N SER A 123 -17.17 -14.16 -17.73
CA SER A 123 -18.16 -13.14 -18.12
C SER A 123 -19.14 -12.73 -17.01
N GLY A 124 -19.32 -13.56 -15.97
CA GLY A 124 -20.14 -13.25 -14.80
C GLY A 124 -19.37 -12.64 -13.63
N GLU A 125 -18.04 -12.54 -13.72
CA GLU A 125 -17.18 -12.08 -12.63
C GLU A 125 -16.83 -10.59 -12.79
N THR A 126 -16.79 -9.86 -11.68
CA THR A 126 -16.30 -8.47 -11.67
C THR A 126 -14.91 -8.43 -11.05
N ILE A 127 -13.89 -8.46 -11.92
CA ILE A 127 -12.48 -8.38 -11.52
C ILE A 127 -11.92 -7.04 -11.99
N ARG A 128 -11.62 -6.17 -11.04
CA ARG A 128 -11.16 -4.79 -11.26
C ARG A 128 -10.03 -4.45 -10.30
N PRO A 129 -9.18 -3.46 -10.63
CA PRO A 129 -8.28 -2.83 -9.65
C PRO A 129 -9.02 -2.45 -8.37
N ALA A 130 -8.32 -2.54 -7.23
CA ALA A 130 -8.86 -2.14 -5.94
C ALA A 130 -9.11 -0.63 -5.90
N ALA A 131 -8.16 0.14 -6.42
CA ALA A 131 -8.27 1.59 -6.52
C ALA A 131 -7.75 2.15 -7.85
N VAL A 132 -8.00 3.43 -8.06
CA VAL A 132 -7.17 4.30 -8.90
C VAL A 132 -6.34 5.22 -8.01
N CYS A 133 -5.08 5.48 -8.38
CA CYS A 133 -4.19 6.36 -7.63
C CYS A 133 -3.80 7.58 -8.48
N VAL A 134 -4.05 8.79 -7.96
CA VAL A 134 -3.86 10.06 -8.66
C VAL A 134 -3.23 11.13 -7.77
N TYR A 135 -2.78 12.24 -8.36
CA TYR A 135 -2.44 13.45 -7.61
C TYR A 135 -3.70 14.14 -7.05
N HIS A 136 -3.54 14.82 -5.91
CA HIS A 136 -4.61 15.57 -5.23
C HIS A 136 -5.54 16.39 -6.17
N PRO A 137 -5.04 17.20 -7.13
CA PRO A 137 -5.90 18.02 -7.99
C PRO A 137 -6.91 17.23 -8.84
N PHE A 138 -6.70 15.91 -8.99
CA PHE A 138 -7.56 15.05 -9.79
C PHE A 138 -8.44 14.12 -8.95
N VAL A 139 -8.44 14.25 -7.62
CA VAL A 139 -9.24 13.39 -6.72
C VAL A 139 -10.72 13.49 -7.06
N THR A 140 -11.29 14.70 -7.09
CA THR A 140 -12.70 14.91 -7.45
C THR A 140 -13.04 14.30 -8.81
N THR A 141 -12.18 14.49 -9.81
CA THR A 141 -12.35 13.92 -11.15
C THR A 141 -12.37 12.38 -11.12
N ALA A 142 -11.47 11.76 -10.35
CA ALA A 142 -11.43 10.31 -10.20
C ALA A 142 -12.66 9.79 -9.46
N VAL A 143 -13.04 10.41 -8.34
CA VAL A 143 -14.22 10.08 -7.52
C VAL A 143 -15.48 10.11 -8.37
N ASP A 144 -15.68 11.16 -9.16
CA ASP A 144 -16.83 11.28 -10.05
C ASP A 144 -16.83 10.21 -11.14
N ALA A 145 -15.67 9.89 -11.69
CA ALA A 145 -15.55 8.92 -12.79
C ALA A 145 -15.76 7.46 -12.35
N VAL A 146 -15.42 7.10 -11.10
CA VAL A 146 -15.59 5.73 -10.57
C VAL A 146 -16.81 5.56 -9.67
N ARG A 147 -17.64 6.60 -9.53
CA ARG A 147 -18.83 6.58 -8.66
C ARG A 147 -19.74 5.39 -8.96
N GLY A 148 -20.08 4.64 -7.91
CA GLY A 148 -20.97 3.47 -8.00
C GLY A 148 -20.33 2.21 -8.59
N THR A 149 -19.03 2.21 -8.86
CA THR A 149 -18.33 1.04 -9.46
C THR A 149 -17.70 0.11 -8.43
N GLY A 150 -17.54 0.57 -7.19
CA GLY A 150 -16.84 -0.13 -6.11
C GLY A 150 -15.31 -0.02 -6.16
N ILE A 151 -14.74 0.75 -7.10
CA ILE A 151 -13.30 1.05 -7.18
C ILE A 151 -13.00 2.24 -6.26
N HIS A 152 -11.97 2.12 -5.43
CA HIS A 152 -11.53 3.19 -4.52
C HIS A 152 -10.72 4.28 -5.22
N VAL A 153 -10.62 5.43 -4.56
CA VAL A 153 -9.71 6.51 -4.98
C VAL A 153 -8.62 6.71 -3.93
N ALA A 154 -7.39 6.37 -4.33
CA ALA A 154 -6.19 6.70 -3.59
C ALA A 154 -5.60 8.03 -4.12
N ALA A 155 -5.04 8.82 -3.21
CA ALA A 155 -4.33 10.04 -3.57
C ALA A 155 -2.91 10.02 -3.01
N VAL A 156 -1.91 10.34 -3.83
CA VAL A 156 -0.63 10.77 -3.27
C VAL A 156 -0.78 12.21 -2.79
N SER A 157 -0.51 12.41 -1.52
CA SER A 157 -0.46 13.72 -0.87
C SER A 157 0.88 13.83 -0.14
N THR A 158 1.13 14.92 0.57
CA THR A 158 2.30 15.12 1.44
C THR A 158 3.61 15.48 0.73
N ALA A 159 3.54 16.36 -0.28
CA ALA A 159 4.69 16.76 -1.10
C ALA A 159 5.38 15.59 -1.80
N PHE A 160 4.58 14.66 -2.34
CA PHE A 160 5.04 13.59 -3.21
C PHE A 160 5.80 14.16 -4.43
N PRO A 161 6.91 13.54 -4.89
CA PRO A 161 7.50 12.29 -4.38
C PRO A 161 8.52 12.50 -3.25
N HIS A 162 8.78 13.75 -2.83
CA HIS A 162 9.93 14.06 -1.99
C HIS A 162 9.66 13.95 -0.49
N GLY A 163 8.45 14.28 -0.03
CA GLY A 163 8.07 14.23 1.39
C GLY A 163 8.79 15.27 2.26
N LEU A 164 9.26 16.37 1.67
CA LEU A 164 10.12 17.36 2.34
C LEU A 164 9.38 18.60 2.86
N ALA A 165 8.07 18.73 2.59
CA ALA A 165 7.29 19.84 3.11
C ALA A 165 7.14 19.75 4.65
N PRO A 166 6.98 20.90 5.34
CA PRO A 166 6.65 20.93 6.75
C PRO A 166 5.42 20.07 7.08
N LEU A 167 5.38 19.51 8.29
CA LEU A 167 4.29 18.63 8.72
C LEU A 167 2.91 19.29 8.55
N SER A 168 2.78 20.57 8.91
CA SER A 168 1.52 21.32 8.78
C SER A 168 1.00 21.36 7.34
N THR A 169 1.88 21.58 6.36
CA THR A 169 1.54 21.58 4.94
C THR A 169 1.10 20.18 4.49
N ARG A 170 1.83 19.14 4.91
CA ARG A 170 1.48 17.76 4.58
C ARG A 170 0.12 17.37 5.15
N LEU A 171 -0.19 17.77 6.38
CA LEU A 171 -1.51 17.53 6.99
C LEU A 171 -2.64 18.25 6.23
N GLN A 172 -2.42 19.50 5.82
CA GLN A 172 -3.41 20.25 5.03
C GLN A 172 -3.68 19.59 3.67
N GLU A 173 -2.63 19.09 2.99
CA GLU A 173 -2.80 18.33 1.74
C GLU A 173 -3.61 17.05 1.95
N ILE A 174 -3.35 16.31 3.04
CA ILE A 174 -4.13 15.11 3.41
C ILE A 174 -5.60 15.49 3.63
N GLU A 175 -5.87 16.50 4.46
CA GLU A 175 -7.22 16.97 4.77
C GLU A 175 -7.97 17.42 3.51
N ALA A 176 -7.28 18.07 2.57
CA ALA A 176 -7.86 18.47 1.30
C ALA A 176 -8.23 17.24 0.45
N SER A 177 -7.34 16.28 0.28
CA SER A 177 -7.64 15.03 -0.46
C SER A 177 -8.80 14.25 0.16
N VAL A 178 -8.85 14.16 1.49
CA VAL A 178 -9.96 13.50 2.20
C VAL A 178 -11.27 14.25 1.99
N ARG A 179 -11.25 15.59 2.03
CA ARG A 179 -12.43 16.43 1.78
C ARG A 179 -12.96 16.26 0.36
N ASP A 180 -12.08 16.09 -0.60
CA ASP A 180 -12.41 15.88 -2.02
C ASP A 180 -12.84 14.44 -2.32
N GLY A 181 -12.80 13.55 -1.33
CA GLY A 181 -13.38 12.21 -1.39
C GLY A 181 -12.39 11.07 -1.63
N ALA A 182 -11.08 11.28 -1.41
CA ALA A 182 -10.13 10.17 -1.43
C ALA A 182 -10.41 9.18 -0.29
N ASP A 183 -10.46 7.89 -0.63
CA ASP A 183 -10.61 6.78 0.32
C ASP A 183 -9.30 6.48 1.04
N GLU A 184 -8.19 6.57 0.30
CA GLU A 184 -6.84 6.24 0.76
C GLU A 184 -5.86 7.37 0.46
N ILE A 185 -4.84 7.52 1.32
CA ILE A 185 -3.79 8.53 1.15
C ILE A 185 -2.42 7.88 1.24
N ASP A 186 -1.68 7.96 0.15
CA ASP A 186 -0.30 7.51 0.05
C ASP A 186 0.64 8.61 0.51
N VAL A 187 1.26 8.40 1.67
CA VAL A 187 2.17 9.36 2.30
C VAL A 187 3.64 8.98 2.10
N VAL A 188 4.48 9.97 1.83
CA VAL A 188 5.94 9.79 1.80
C VAL A 188 6.50 10.13 3.17
N ILE A 189 7.13 9.15 3.82
CA ILE A 189 7.81 9.41 5.09
C ILE A 189 8.99 10.39 4.89
N PRO A 190 9.26 11.29 5.86
CA PRO A 190 10.43 12.15 5.83
C PRO A 190 11.70 11.32 6.03
N ARG A 191 12.31 10.87 4.92
CA ARG A 191 13.46 9.96 4.91
C ARG A 191 14.66 10.47 5.72
N GLY A 192 14.82 11.79 5.85
CA GLY A 192 15.84 12.38 6.72
C GLY A 192 15.72 11.94 8.19
N LEU A 193 14.50 11.73 8.70
CA LEU A 193 14.29 11.19 10.04
C LEU A 193 14.71 9.73 10.14
N VAL A 194 14.50 8.94 9.09
CA VAL A 194 14.97 7.54 9.01
C VAL A 194 16.50 7.49 9.02
N PHE A 195 17.16 8.25 8.14
CA PHE A 195 18.63 8.28 8.07
C PHE A 195 19.28 8.87 9.33
N GLY A 196 18.59 9.78 10.02
CA GLY A 196 19.01 10.30 11.32
C GLY A 196 18.61 9.44 12.52
N ALA A 197 18.03 8.26 12.31
CA ALA A 197 17.51 7.37 13.36
C ALA A 197 16.52 8.04 14.35
N LYS A 198 15.78 9.05 13.89
CA LYS A 198 14.80 9.82 14.67
C LYS A 198 13.43 9.13 14.70
N TRP A 199 13.39 7.87 15.14
CA TRP A 199 12.20 7.00 15.07
C TRP A 199 10.99 7.53 15.83
N ARG A 200 11.20 8.16 16.99
CA ARG A 200 10.10 8.76 17.77
C ARG A 200 9.45 9.93 17.03
N GLU A 201 10.27 10.79 16.43
CA GLU A 201 9.80 11.93 15.66
C GLU A 201 9.06 11.45 14.40
N LEU A 202 9.61 10.46 13.70
CA LEU A 202 8.94 9.83 12.56
C LEU A 202 7.59 9.23 12.95
N TYR A 203 7.54 8.47 14.05
CA TYR A 203 6.31 7.86 14.55
C TYR A 203 5.24 8.92 14.80
N ASN A 204 5.54 9.96 15.58
CA ASN A 204 4.59 11.02 15.92
C ASN A 204 4.02 11.78 14.72
N GLN A 205 4.68 11.73 13.55
CA GLN A 205 4.19 12.37 12.32
C GLN A 205 3.26 11.49 11.49
N ASN A 206 3.10 10.21 11.82
CA ASN A 206 2.40 9.20 11.01
C ASN A 206 1.42 8.33 11.83
N VAL A 207 1.03 8.76 13.04
CA VAL A 207 -0.05 8.15 13.84
C VAL A 207 -1.29 9.01 13.83
#